data_AF-A0A7W0KDA8-F1
#
_entry.id   AF-A0A7W0KDA8-F1
#
_cell.length_a   1.000
_cell.length_b   1.000
_cell.length_c   1.000
_cell.angle_alpha   90.00
_cell.angle_beta   90.00
_cell.angle_gamma   90.00
#
_symmetry.space_group_name_H-M   'P 1'
#
loop_
_entity.id
_entity.type
_entity.pdbx_description
1 polymer ?
#
loop_
_entity_poly.entity_id
_entity_poly.type
_entity_poly.pdbx_seq_one_letter_code
_entity_poly.pdbx_strand_id
1 'polypeptide(L)'
;MDSRLVECLQCLADDFTLGISTIKTGHPMGAFSPGGKENDHFFYRAADVDTVNAIPLLDNPRLDEWIRLGRSIAALPPAIRPDRIYGPTEWHAALGIAPEFGFISDPFHDAIHIDHLHLGYARIT
;
A
#
# COMPACT_ATOMS: atom_id res chain seq x y z
N MET A 1 15.54 -3.28 -5.50
CA MET A 1 14.16 -3.51 -5.03
C MET A 1 14.26 -4.18 -3.67
N ASP A 2 13.49 -3.71 -2.69
CA ASP A 2 13.46 -4.29 -1.33
C ASP A 2 12.95 -5.74 -1.37
N SER A 3 13.65 -6.68 -0.74
CA SER A 3 13.24 -8.09 -0.75
C SER A 3 11.94 -8.32 0.01
N ARG A 4 11.68 -7.52 1.06
CA ARG A 4 10.45 -7.61 1.85
C ARG A 4 9.22 -7.29 1.01
N LEU A 5 9.35 -6.34 0.08
CA LEU A 5 8.28 -6.01 -0.86
C LEU A 5 7.97 -7.18 -1.78
N VAL A 6 9.00 -7.86 -2.30
CA VAL A 6 8.81 -9.04 -3.16
C VAL A 6 8.13 -10.17 -2.37
N GLU A 7 8.61 -10.47 -1.17
CA GLU A 7 8.05 -11.51 -0.31
C GLU A 7 6.60 -11.22 0.09
N CYS A 8 6.28 -9.97 0.46
CA CYS A 8 4.92 -9.52 0.72
C CYS A 8 3.99 -9.76 -0.47
N LEU A 9 4.39 -9.31 -1.67
CA LEU A 9 3.58 -9.48 -2.87
C LEU A 9 3.42 -10.96 -3.24
N GLN A 10 4.43 -11.79 -3.01
CA GLN A 10 4.33 -13.24 -3.20
C GLN A 10 3.31 -13.87 -2.24
N CYS A 11 3.35 -13.54 -0.96
CA CYS A 11 2.36 -14.04 0.01
C CYS A 11 0.94 -13.61 -0.33
N LEU A 12 0.75 -12.38 -0.81
CA LEU A 12 -0.58 -11.91 -1.22
C LEU A 12 -1.04 -12.58 -2.53
N ALA A 13 -0.12 -12.91 -3.43
CA ALA A 13 -0.43 -13.56 -4.70
C ALA A 13 -0.98 -15.00 -4.54
N ASP A 14 -0.79 -15.63 -3.37
CA ASP A 14 -1.39 -16.94 -3.07
C ASP A 14 -2.93 -16.88 -3.00
N ASP A 15 -3.48 -15.72 -2.62
CA ASP A 15 -4.93 -15.51 -2.41
C ASP A 15 -5.56 -14.51 -3.39
N PHE A 16 -4.77 -13.67 -4.05
CA PHE A 16 -5.26 -12.54 -4.85
C PHE A 16 -4.55 -12.41 -6.20
N THR A 17 -5.30 -12.05 -7.24
CA THR A 17 -4.71 -11.47 -8.45
C THR A 17 -4.58 -9.96 -8.27
N LEU A 18 -3.36 -9.42 -8.33
CA LEU A 18 -3.07 -8.02 -8.04
C LEU A 18 -2.67 -7.24 -9.29
N GLY A 19 -3.29 -6.08 -9.52
CA GLY A 19 -2.79 -5.04 -10.41
C GLY A 19 -1.74 -4.21 -9.68
N ILE A 20 -0.47 -4.30 -10.08
CA ILE A 20 0.66 -3.72 -9.35
C ILE A 20 1.41 -2.72 -10.23
N SER A 21 1.75 -1.56 -9.67
CA SER A 21 2.75 -0.66 -10.24
C SER A 21 3.87 -0.39 -9.23
N THR A 22 5.12 -0.62 -9.64
CA THR A 22 6.31 -0.36 -8.80
C THR A 22 7.01 0.95 -9.16
N ILE A 23 6.80 1.40 -10.41
CA ILE A 23 7.31 2.66 -10.94
C ILE A 23 6.11 3.54 -11.27
N LYS A 24 5.83 4.53 -10.44
CA LYS A 24 4.85 5.56 -10.77
C LYS A 24 5.46 6.56 -11.74
N THR A 25 5.09 6.46 -13.01
CA THR A 25 5.41 7.48 -14.02
C THR A 25 4.33 8.58 -13.97
N GLY A 26 4.73 9.85 -13.85
CA GLY A 26 3.78 10.98 -13.84
C GLY A 26 3.71 11.81 -12.55
N HIS A 27 4.60 11.60 -11.58
CA HIS A 27 4.80 12.52 -10.45
C HIS A 27 6.29 12.93 -10.36
N PRO A 28 6.62 14.23 -10.29
CA PRO A 28 8.00 14.70 -10.18
C PRO A 28 8.44 14.60 -8.72
N MET A 29 8.68 13.40 -8.24
CA MET A 29 9.11 13.18 -6.87
C MET A 29 10.50 12.57 -6.95
N GLY A 30 11.51 13.40 -6.70
CA GLY A 30 12.87 12.93 -6.48
C GLY A 30 12.93 12.05 -5.22
N ALA A 31 14.09 11.98 -4.58
CA ALA A 31 14.27 11.19 -3.38
C ALA A 31 13.32 11.54 -2.20
N PHE A 32 12.66 12.71 -2.24
CA PHE A 32 11.81 13.22 -1.16
C PHE A 32 10.50 13.82 -1.70
N SER A 33 9.43 13.70 -0.90
CA SER A 33 8.16 14.38 -1.12
C SER A 33 8.22 15.87 -0.74
N PRO A 34 7.29 16.71 -1.22
CA PRO A 34 6.96 17.96 -0.56
C PRO A 34 6.70 17.66 0.93
N GLY A 35 7.45 18.31 1.81
CA GLY A 35 7.45 18.03 3.25
C GLY A 35 8.60 17.15 3.75
N GLY A 36 9.50 16.70 2.88
CA GLY A 36 10.77 16.06 3.25
C GLY A 36 10.69 14.59 3.65
N LYS A 37 9.54 13.92 3.46
CA LYS A 37 9.45 12.46 3.65
C LYS A 37 10.16 11.75 2.50
N GLU A 38 10.82 10.64 2.78
CA GLU A 38 11.44 9.84 1.72
C GLU A 38 10.39 9.30 0.75
N ASN A 39 10.72 9.31 -0.54
CA ASN A 39 9.90 8.68 -1.57
C ASN A 39 10.26 7.20 -1.71
N ASP A 40 9.37 6.32 -1.28
CA ASP A 40 9.61 4.87 -1.28
C ASP A 40 9.76 4.29 -2.68
N HIS A 41 8.98 4.78 -3.65
CA HIS A 41 9.09 4.35 -5.04
C HIS A 41 10.45 4.72 -5.64
N PHE A 42 10.97 5.91 -5.33
CA PHE A 42 12.30 6.34 -5.80
C PHE A 42 13.40 5.36 -5.38
N PHE A 43 13.27 4.77 -4.20
CA PHE A 43 14.22 3.80 -3.65
C PHE A 43 13.85 2.34 -3.91
N TYR A 44 12.83 2.07 -4.74
CA TYR A 44 12.34 0.72 -5.05
C TYR A 44 11.92 -0.07 -3.79
N ARG A 45 11.27 0.62 -2.85
CA ARG A 45 10.77 0.08 -1.57
C ARG A 45 9.24 0.19 -1.45
N ALA A 46 8.55 0.49 -2.54
CA ALA A 46 7.10 0.51 -2.56
C ALA A 46 6.51 -0.08 -3.84
N ALA A 47 5.27 -0.54 -3.71
CA ALA A 47 4.39 -0.88 -4.81
C ALA A 47 2.99 -0.33 -4.54
N ASP A 48 2.33 0.11 -5.60
CA ASP A 48 0.92 0.48 -5.59
C ASP A 48 0.07 -0.70 -6.08
N VAL A 49 -1.05 -0.95 -5.41
CA VAL A 49 -2.07 -1.93 -5.80
C VAL A 49 -3.35 -1.19 -6.16
N ASP A 50 -3.73 -1.20 -7.43
CA ASP A 50 -4.93 -0.51 -7.94
C ASP A 50 -6.11 -1.45 -8.21
N THR A 51 -5.85 -2.76 -8.31
CA THR A 51 -6.83 -3.77 -8.70
C THR A 51 -6.62 -5.05 -7.89
N VAL A 52 -7.70 -5.63 -7.38
CA VAL A 52 -7.73 -6.94 -6.71
C VAL A 52 -8.77 -7.82 -7.39
N ASN A 53 -8.37 -9.00 -7.88
CA ASN A 53 -9.27 -9.95 -8.54
C ASN A 53 -10.08 -9.30 -9.69
N ALA A 54 -9.39 -8.47 -10.48
CA ALA A 54 -9.95 -7.65 -11.57
C ALA A 54 -10.95 -6.55 -11.13
N ILE A 55 -10.99 -6.23 -9.84
CA ILE A 55 -11.82 -5.18 -9.26
C ILE A 55 -10.96 -3.96 -8.92
N PRO A 56 -11.14 -2.82 -9.60
CA PRO A 56 -10.44 -1.58 -9.27
C PRO A 56 -10.80 -1.07 -7.87
N LEU A 57 -9.87 -0.43 -7.17
CA LEU A 57 -10.15 0.18 -5.86
C LEU A 57 -11.15 1.33 -5.97
N LEU A 58 -11.02 2.10 -7.05
CA LEU A 58 -11.83 3.30 -7.33
C LEU A 58 -13.34 2.99 -7.41
N ASP A 59 -13.73 1.78 -7.80
CA ASP A 59 -15.14 1.39 -7.96
C ASP A 59 -15.84 1.23 -6.60
N ASN A 60 -15.19 0.56 -5.65
CA ASN A 60 -15.71 0.39 -4.29
C ASN A 60 -14.60 0.01 -3.28
N PRO A 61 -14.06 0.98 -2.51
CA PRO A 61 -13.00 0.72 -1.54
C PRO A 61 -13.47 -0.07 -0.32
N ARG A 62 -14.78 -0.26 -0.12
CA ARG A 62 -15.36 -1.03 1.01
C ARG A 62 -15.76 -2.45 0.61
N LEU A 63 -15.48 -2.85 -0.63
CA LEU A 63 -15.80 -4.19 -1.10
C LEU A 63 -15.04 -5.25 -0.29
N ASP A 64 -15.70 -6.38 -0.02
CA ASP A 64 -15.15 -7.47 0.79
C ASP A 64 -13.75 -7.92 0.34
N GLU A 65 -13.46 -7.92 -0.96
CA GLU A 65 -12.14 -8.26 -1.50
C GLU A 65 -11.04 -7.30 -1.02
N TRP A 66 -11.30 -6.00 -1.01
CA TRP A 66 -10.36 -4.99 -0.53
C TRP A 66 -10.18 -5.05 0.99
N ILE A 67 -11.24 -5.36 1.73
CA ILE A 67 -11.17 -5.59 3.18
C ILE A 67 -10.40 -6.87 3.49
N ARG A 68 -10.61 -7.94 2.70
CA ARG A 68 -9.88 -9.20 2.82
C ARG A 68 -8.40 -8.99 2.53
N LEU A 69 -8.04 -8.26 1.48
CA LEU A 69 -6.64 -7.88 1.20
C LEU A 69 -6.02 -7.14 2.39
N GLY A 70 -6.69 -6.12 2.93
CA GLY A 70 -6.19 -5.37 4.09
C GLY A 70 -5.95 -6.26 5.32
N ARG A 71 -6.87 -7.20 5.59
CA ARG A 71 -6.71 -8.17 6.68
C ARG A 71 -5.56 -9.15 6.42
N SER A 72 -5.38 -9.61 5.18
CA SER A 72 -4.25 -10.47 4.80
C SER A 72 -2.92 -9.74 4.97
N ILE A 73 -2.83 -8.46 4.57
CA ILE A 73 -1.64 -7.63 4.81
C ILE A 73 -1.35 -7.51 6.31
N ALA A 74 -2.36 -7.24 7.13
CA ALA A 74 -2.18 -7.11 8.57
C ALA A 74 -1.71 -8.40 9.25
N ALA A 75 -2.15 -9.55 8.73
CA ALA A 75 -1.78 -10.87 9.20
C ALA A 75 -0.36 -11.31 8.79
N LEU A 76 0.30 -10.60 7.87
CA LEU A 76 1.68 -10.91 7.49
C LEU A 76 2.63 -10.80 8.69
N PRO A 77 3.66 -11.66 8.76
CA PRO A 77 4.71 -11.54 9.76
C PRO A 77 5.34 -10.12 9.75
N PRO A 78 5.65 -9.53 10.91
CA PRO A 78 6.22 -8.17 10.97
C PRO A 78 7.47 -7.97 10.11
N ALA A 79 8.26 -9.02 9.87
CA ALA A 79 9.47 -8.96 9.05
C ALA A 79 9.20 -8.65 7.56
N ILE A 80 8.00 -9.00 7.06
CA ILE A 80 7.61 -8.81 5.66
C ILE A 80 6.36 -7.93 5.50
N ARG A 81 5.71 -7.50 6.58
CA ARG A 81 4.58 -6.57 6.51
C ARG A 81 5.07 -5.16 6.15
N PRO A 82 4.42 -4.43 5.22
CA PRO A 82 4.78 -3.05 4.91
C PRO A 82 4.68 -2.13 6.14
N ASP A 83 5.59 -1.16 6.22
CA ASP A 83 5.66 -0.18 7.32
C ASP A 83 4.73 1.02 7.08
N ARG A 84 4.42 1.30 5.81
CA ARG A 84 3.61 2.43 5.36
C ARG A 84 2.57 1.93 4.38
N ILE A 85 1.34 1.79 4.85
CA ILE A 85 0.18 1.34 4.10
C ILE A 85 -0.79 2.52 4.01
N TYR A 86 -0.90 3.10 2.81
CA TYR A 86 -1.83 4.19 2.53
C TYR A 86 -2.94 3.71 1.60
N GLY A 87 -4.08 4.39 1.68
CA GLY A 87 -5.25 4.09 0.87
C GLY A 87 -6.36 5.08 1.18
N PRO A 88 -7.54 4.92 0.59
CA PRO A 88 -8.68 5.81 0.79
C PRO A 88 -9.16 5.79 2.25
N THR A 89 -9.61 6.94 2.76
CA THR A 89 -10.18 7.06 4.12
C THR A 89 -11.29 6.04 4.37
N GLU A 90 -12.13 5.78 3.36
CA GLU A 90 -13.25 4.82 3.48
C GLU A 90 -12.78 3.37 3.67
N TRP A 91 -11.66 3.00 3.03
CA TRP A 91 -11.08 1.67 3.18
C TRP A 91 -10.51 1.49 4.59
N HIS A 92 -9.76 2.49 5.09
CA HIS A 92 -9.26 2.48 6.47
C HIS A 92 -10.39 2.39 7.49
N ALA A 93 -11.46 3.19 7.31
CA ALA A 93 -12.62 3.17 8.19
C ALA A 93 -13.35 1.82 8.20
N ALA A 94 -13.47 1.15 7.04
CA ALA A 94 -14.09 -0.16 6.93
C ALA A 94 -13.19 -1.29 7.48
N LEU A 95 -11.87 -1.15 7.33
CA LEU A 95 -10.90 -2.15 7.77
C LEU A 95 -10.70 -2.11 9.30
N GLY A 96 -10.67 -0.90 9.89
CA GLY A 96 -10.60 -0.69 11.33
C GLY A 96 -9.29 -1.16 11.98
N ILE A 97 -8.19 -1.21 11.21
CA ILE A 97 -6.87 -1.62 11.70
C ILE A 97 -6.09 -0.40 12.17
N ALA A 98 -5.41 -0.55 13.30
CA ALA A 98 -4.77 0.55 13.99
C ALA A 98 -3.42 0.94 13.35
N PRO A 99 -3.00 2.23 13.43
CA PRO A 99 -1.82 2.73 12.75
C PRO A 99 -0.49 2.06 13.12
N GLU A 100 -0.37 1.46 14.30
CA GLU A 100 0.83 0.73 14.73
C GLU A 100 1.13 -0.52 13.88
N PHE A 101 0.17 -0.96 13.07
CA PHE A 101 0.36 -2.05 12.10
C PHE A 101 0.82 -1.56 10.72
N GLY A 102 1.08 -0.26 10.56
CA GLY A 102 1.51 0.38 9.32
C GLY A 102 0.35 1.02 8.51
N PHE A 103 -0.90 0.87 8.95
CA PHE A 103 -2.10 1.41 8.29
C PHE A 103 -2.30 2.87 8.65
N ILE A 104 -1.76 3.76 7.83
CA ILE A 104 -1.73 5.20 8.11
C ILE A 104 -2.83 5.88 7.30
N SER A 105 -3.77 6.50 8.01
CA SER A 105 -4.80 7.36 7.41
C SER A 105 -4.53 8.81 7.80
N ASP A 106 -4.29 9.66 6.80
CA ASP A 106 -4.22 11.10 6.98
C ASP A 106 -4.72 11.84 5.73
N PRO A 107 -5.25 13.07 5.85
CA PRO A 107 -5.93 13.73 4.74
C PRO A 107 -5.09 13.90 3.47
N PHE A 108 -3.77 14.04 3.60
CA PHE A 108 -2.89 14.22 2.44
C PHE A 108 -2.66 12.89 1.73
N HIS A 109 -2.27 11.85 2.47
CA HIS A 109 -1.99 10.54 1.86
C HIS A 109 -3.28 9.90 1.35
N ASP A 110 -4.39 10.00 2.07
CA ASP A 110 -5.67 9.44 1.63
C ASP A 110 -6.13 10.08 0.30
N ALA A 111 -5.90 11.39 0.12
CA ALA A 111 -6.28 12.10 -1.10
C ALA A 111 -5.44 11.69 -2.32
N ILE A 112 -4.15 11.44 -2.15
CA ILE A 112 -3.26 11.04 -3.26
C ILE A 112 -3.27 9.51 -3.51
N HIS A 113 -3.90 8.73 -2.63
CA HIS A 113 -4.10 7.27 -2.76
C HIS A 113 -5.59 6.91 -2.82
N ILE A 114 -6.41 7.77 -3.44
CA ILE A 114 -7.86 7.55 -3.54
C ILE A 114 -8.25 6.37 -4.43
N ASP A 115 -7.37 5.97 -5.34
CA ASP A 115 -7.59 4.96 -6.38
C ASP A 115 -6.63 3.75 -6.30
N HIS A 116 -5.74 3.70 -5.30
CA HIS A 116 -4.82 2.58 -5.07
C HIS A 116 -4.40 2.47 -3.60
N LEU A 117 -3.85 1.31 -3.22
CA LEU A 117 -3.15 1.12 -1.96
C LEU A 117 -1.64 1.25 -2.17
N HIS A 118 -0.96 2.07 -1.39
CA HIS A 118 0.51 2.14 -1.38
C HIS A 118 1.05 1.20 -0.30
N LEU A 119 1.97 0.32 -0.69
CA LEU A 119 2.65 -0.62 0.20
C LEU A 119 4.14 -0.29 0.25
N GLY A 120 4.57 0.45 1.28
CA GLY A 120 5.94 0.95 1.41
C GLY A 120 6.70 0.44 2.63
N TYR A 121 8.03 0.38 2.53
CA TYR A 121 8.92 -0.03 3.62
C TYR A 121 9.87 1.08 4.06
N ALA A 122 10.01 1.26 5.38
CA ALA A 122 11.05 2.10 5.97
C ALA A 122 12.45 1.54 5.68
N ARG A 123 13.47 2.42 5.74
CA ARG A 123 14.87 1.97 5.62
C ARG A 123 15.19 1.13 6.85
N ILE A 124 15.92 0.05 6.64
CA ILE A 124 16.61 -0.64 7.73
C ILE A 124 17.74 0.29 8.16
N THR A 125 17.67 0.79 9.39
CA THR A 125 18.73 1.59 10.03
C THR A 125 19.72 0.70 10.73
#